data_AF-A0A257X635-F1
#
_entry.id   AF-A0A257X635-F1
#
_cell.length_a   1.000
_cell.length_b   1.000
_cell.length_c   1.000
_cell.angle_alpha   90.00
_cell.angle_beta   90.00
_cell.angle_gamma   90.00
#
_symmetry.space_group_name_H-M   'P 1'
#
loop_
_entity.id
_entity.type
_entity.pdbx_description
1 polymer ?
#
loop_
_entity_poly.entity_id
_entity_poly.type
_entity_poly.pdbx_seq_one_letter_code
_entity_poly.pdbx_strand_id
1 'polypeptide(L)' 'MSGLSYETVASFSQQAGLIYFGLIFLAGVVYALWPSKKAEFQNAARMPLDDEELT' A
#
# COMPACT_ATOMS: atom_id res chain seq x y z
N MET A 1 28.21 -6.94 -31.02
CA MET A 1 26.80 -6.49 -30.96
C MET A 1 26.18 -6.95 -29.63
N SER A 2 26.36 -6.16 -28.56
CA SER A 2 25.62 -6.29 -27.28
C SER A 2 25.93 -5.16 -26.28
N GLY A 3 26.48 -4.01 -26.72
CA GLY A 3 26.84 -2.90 -25.82
C GLY A 3 25.64 -2.13 -25.27
N LEU A 4 24.49 -2.16 -25.96
CA LEU A 4 23.29 -1.44 -25.52
C LEU A 4 22.60 -2.11 -24.32
N SER A 5 22.70 -3.43 -24.13
CA SER A 5 21.96 -4.11 -23.06
C SER A 5 22.66 -4.01 -21.70
N TYR A 6 23.99 -4.10 -21.65
CA TYR A 6 24.71 -4.06 -20.36
C TYR A 6 24.66 -2.66 -19.73
N GLU A 7 24.87 -1.61 -20.53
CA GLU A 7 24.83 -0.23 -20.05
C GLU A 7 23.42 0.16 -19.59
N THR A 8 22.40 -0.25 -20.33
CA THR A 8 20.98 -0.05 -19.94
C THR A 8 20.64 -0.80 -18.66
N VAL A 9 21.10 -2.05 -18.50
CA VAL A 9 20.84 -2.84 -17.28
C VAL A 9 21.63 -2.30 -16.09
N ALA A 10 22.86 -1.82 -16.28
CA ALA A 10 23.67 -1.21 -15.24
C ALA A 10 23.06 0.12 -14.76
N SER A 11 22.65 1.00 -15.69
CA SER A 11 21.99 2.26 -15.35
C SER A 11 20.61 2.06 -14.72
N PHE A 12 19.89 1.01 -15.14
CA PHE A 12 18.61 0.63 -14.53
C PHE A 12 18.83 0.06 -13.14
N SER A 13 19.81 -0.82 -12.93
CA SER A 13 20.13 -1.39 -11.61
C SER A 13 20.44 -0.29 -10.59
N GLN A 14 21.11 0.79 -11.01
CA GLN A 14 21.45 1.92 -10.16
C GLN A 14 20.21 2.71 -9.67
N GLN A 15 19.13 2.76 -10.46
CA GLN A 15 17.88 3.47 -10.13
C GLN A 15 16.73 2.53 -9.69
N ALA A 16 16.83 1.25 -10.01
CA ALA A 16 15.83 0.23 -9.71
C ALA A 16 15.61 0.09 -8.21
N GLY A 17 16.66 0.25 -7.39
CA GLY A 17 16.54 0.29 -5.95
C GLY A 17 15.61 1.41 -5.48
N LEU A 18 15.82 2.63 -5.97
CA LEU A 18 14.98 3.79 -5.60
C LEU A 18 13.53 3.61 -6.05
N ILE A 19 13.32 3.12 -7.28
CA ILE A 19 11.97 2.85 -7.80
C ILE A 19 11.29 1.77 -6.98
N TYR A 20 11.99 0.67 -6.66
CA TYR A 20 11.47 -0.43 -5.86
C TYR A 20 11.10 0.01 -4.44
N PHE A 21 12.00 0.71 -3.75
CA PHE A 21 11.72 1.28 -2.43
C PHE A 21 10.57 2.29 -2.47
N GLY A 22 10.55 3.16 -3.48
CA GLY A 22 9.48 4.13 -3.69
C GLY A 22 8.13 3.46 -3.88
N LEU A 23 8.04 2.41 -4.70
CA LEU A 23 6.80 1.66 -4.95
C LEU A 23 6.29 0.96 -3.70
N ILE A 24 7.15 0.29 -2.93
CA ILE A 24 6.75 -0.38 -1.69
C ILE A 24 6.29 0.64 -0.64
N PHE A 25 7.03 1.74 -0.52
CA PHE A 25 6.66 2.81 0.41
C PHE A 25 5.32 3.44 0.03
N LEU A 26 5.10 3.76 -1.25
CA LEU A 26 3.82 4.28 -1.73
C LEU A 26 2.69 3.29 -1.51
N ALA A 27 2.91 2.00 -1.77
CA ALA A 27 1.91 0.97 -1.49
C ALA A 27 1.55 0.93 0.01
N GLY A 28 2.54 1.02 0.90
CA GLY A 28 2.34 1.10 2.34
C GLY A 28 1.61 2.37 2.79
N VAL A 29 1.93 3.53 2.22
CA VAL A 29 1.26 4.81 2.50
C VAL A 29 -0.18 4.79 2.00
N VAL A 30 -0.40 4.31 0.77
CA VAL A 30 -1.74 4.14 0.20
C VAL A 30 -2.56 3.18 1.05
N TYR A 31 -1.97 2.06 1.49
CA TYR A 31 -2.61 1.12 2.40
C TYR A 31 -2.93 1.74 3.76
N ALA A 32 -2.00 2.46 4.36
CA ALA A 32 -2.18 3.11 5.67
C ALA A 32 -3.21 4.24 5.62
N LEU A 33 -3.24 5.01 4.52
CA LEU A 33 -4.20 6.08 4.28
C LEU A 33 -5.51 5.59 3.65
N TRP A 34 -5.61 4.30 3.30
CA TRP A 34 -6.76 3.72 2.63
C TRP A 34 -8.01 3.91 3.50
N PRO A 35 -8.95 4.79 3.12
CA PRO A 35 -10.09 5.17 3.94
C PRO A 35 -11.17 4.08 3.98
N SER A 36 -10.96 2.93 3.36
CA SER A 36 -12.04 1.93 3.16
C SER A 36 -12.45 1.17 4.41
N LYS A 37 -11.77 1.35 5.54
CA LYS A 37 -12.35 0.94 6.82
C LYS A 37 -12.96 2.10 7.58
N LYS A 38 -12.76 3.36 7.19
CA LYS A 38 -13.42 4.50 7.84
C LYS A 38 -14.94 4.41 7.70
N ALA A 39 -15.46 3.98 6.55
CA ALA A 39 -16.89 3.73 6.37
C ALA A 39 -17.36 2.53 7.20
N GLU A 40 -16.58 1.45 7.28
CA GLU A 40 -16.89 0.26 8.10
C GLU A 40 -16.84 0.55 9.60
N PHE A 41 -15.85 1.31 10.06
CA PHE A 41 -15.72 1.79 11.43
C PHE A 41 -16.81 2.80 11.78
N GLN A 42 -17.20 3.69 10.86
CA GLN A 42 -18.33 4.58 11.07
C GLN A 42 -19.66 3.82 11.13
N ASN A 43 -19.80 2.74 10.35
CA ASN A 43 -20.98 1.90 10.37
C ASN A 43 -21.02 1.03 11.64
N ALA A 44 -19.89 0.50 12.08
CA ALA A 44 -19.76 -0.22 13.35
C ALA A 44 -19.94 0.69 14.56
N ALA A 45 -19.44 1.94 14.53
CA ALA A 45 -19.62 2.92 15.60
C ALA A 45 -21.05 3.48 15.66
N ARG A 46 -21.84 3.34 14.59
CA ARG A 46 -23.28 3.65 14.55
C ARG A 46 -24.14 2.42 14.71
N MET A 47 -23.53 1.23 14.82
CA MET A 47 -24.25 0.04 15.24
C MET A 47 -24.64 0.31 16.70
N PRO A 48 -25.94 0.43 17.01
CA PRO A 48 -26.38 0.52 18.39
C PRO A 48 -25.80 -0.70 19.11
N LEU A 49 -25.41 -0.51 20.35
CA LEU A 49 -24.90 -1.56 21.23
C LEU A 49 -26.01 -2.61 21.42
N ASP A 50 -26.21 -3.50 20.44
CA ASP A 50 -27.02 -4.71 20.57
C ASP A 50 -26.24 -5.78 21.35
N ASP A 51 -25.50 -5.33 22.38
CA ASP A 51 -25.01 -6.16 23.48
C ASP A 51 -26.04 -6.14 24.64
N GLU A 52 -27.29 -5.71 24.39
CA GLU A 52 -28.39 -5.98 25.31
C GLU A 52 -28.88 -7.42 25.13
N GLU A 53 -28.66 -8.20 26.18
CA GLU A 53 -29.36 -9.43 26.51
C GLU A 53 -29.29 -10.58 25.49
N LEU A 54 -28.26 -11.41 25.64
CA LEU A 54 -28.53 -12.86 25.66
C LEU A 54 -28.64 -13.29 27.13
N THR A 55 -29.87 -13.19 27.61
CA THR A 55 -30.45 -13.84 28.78
C THR A 55 -30.29 -15.36 28.75
#